data_AF-A0A8J4A0L5-F1
#
_entry.id   AF-A0A8J4A0L5-F1
#
_cell.length_a   1.000
_cell.length_b   1.000
_cell.length_c   1.000
_cell.angle_alpha   90.00
_cell.angle_beta   90.00
_cell.angle_gamma   90.00
#
_symmetry.space_group_name_H-M   'P 1'
#
loop_
_entity.id
_entity.type
_entity.pdbx_description
1 polymer ?
#
loop_
_entity_poly.entity_id
_entity_poly.type
_entity_poly.pdbx_seq_one_letter_code
_entity_poly.pdbx_strand_id
1 'polypeptide(L)'
;MRTDTRDRQQDVHDRFRARLQARLQSPLQDRLRAEAHARIQERLRFAGQTLHAANQSWQQTRPGMLVQQYRDSEFHDRTKHAVRVRFRLPLDGDPAPDSRRLALVAGWAGVLGMAGVMVALPVLVDLFRPGLSWYFPVMLLIGLVGVGATAGAFASIHRRRAPWIGLWIGTAALALAVVLTATR
;
A
#
# COMPACT_ATOMS: atom_id res chain seq x y z
N MET A 1 27.92 -64.02 -16.63
CA MET A 1 28.97 -63.10 -16.15
C MET A 1 29.45 -62.10 -17.22
N ARG A 2 28.57 -61.63 -18.13
CA ARG A 2 28.95 -60.78 -19.30
C ARG A 2 28.20 -59.44 -19.37
N THR A 3 27.45 -59.09 -18.32
CA THR A 3 26.59 -57.89 -18.25
C THR A 3 27.30 -56.68 -17.62
N ASP A 4 28.29 -56.89 -16.74
CA ASP A 4 28.98 -55.82 -15.98
C ASP A 4 29.76 -54.82 -16.87
N THR A 5 30.25 -55.24 -18.04
CA THR A 5 31.08 -54.35 -18.89
C THR A 5 30.29 -53.33 -19.71
N ARG A 6 29.02 -53.62 -20.06
CA ARG A 6 28.16 -52.65 -20.77
C ARG A 6 27.68 -51.54 -19.85
N ASP A 7 27.29 -51.90 -18.63
CA ASP A 7 26.80 -50.93 -17.64
C ASP A 7 27.88 -49.90 -17.28
N ARG A 8 29.14 -50.33 -17.17
CA ARG A 8 30.27 -49.41 -16.96
C ARG A 8 30.53 -48.47 -18.14
N GLN A 9 30.39 -48.93 -19.38
CA GLN A 9 30.57 -48.03 -20.54
C GLN A 9 29.46 -46.99 -20.65
N GLN A 10 28.21 -47.35 -20.33
CA GLN A 10 27.10 -46.40 -20.32
C GLN A 10 27.28 -45.34 -19.22
N ASP A 11 27.67 -45.75 -18.01
CA ASP A 11 27.91 -44.81 -16.90
C ASP A 11 29.05 -43.80 -17.22
N VAL A 12 30.14 -44.26 -17.85
CA VAL A 12 31.21 -43.34 -18.28
C VAL A 12 30.72 -42.34 -19.34
N HIS A 13 29.91 -42.78 -20.29
CA HIS A 13 29.33 -41.90 -21.31
C HIS A 13 28.38 -40.86 -20.72
N ASP A 14 27.54 -41.26 -19.76
CA ASP A 14 26.57 -40.39 -19.12
C ASP A 14 27.26 -39.36 -18.22
N ARG A 15 28.27 -39.77 -17.44
CA ARG A 15 29.09 -38.83 -16.65
C ARG A 15 29.84 -37.84 -17.52
N PHE A 16 30.35 -38.30 -18.67
CA PHE A 16 31.05 -37.43 -19.61
C PHE A 16 30.08 -36.41 -20.25
N ARG A 17 28.88 -36.85 -20.67
CA ARG A 17 27.83 -35.96 -21.18
C ARG A 17 27.38 -34.94 -20.14
N ALA A 18 27.14 -35.38 -18.91
CA ALA A 18 26.72 -34.49 -17.82
C ALA A 18 27.79 -33.42 -17.53
N ARG A 19 29.08 -33.80 -17.51
CA ARG A 19 30.18 -32.84 -17.34
C ARG A 19 30.31 -31.87 -18.52
N LEU A 20 30.16 -32.34 -19.74
CA LEU A 20 30.17 -31.48 -20.93
C LEU A 20 29.00 -30.50 -20.93
N GLN A 21 27.79 -30.97 -20.60
CA GLN A 21 26.62 -30.11 -20.49
C GLN A 21 26.79 -29.06 -19.41
N ALA A 22 27.25 -29.43 -18.21
CA ALA A 22 27.51 -28.49 -17.12
C ALA A 22 28.55 -27.42 -17.52
N ARG A 23 29.61 -27.83 -18.24
CA ARG A 23 30.71 -26.94 -18.64
C ARG A 23 30.35 -26.00 -19.79
N LEU A 24 29.42 -26.40 -20.66
CA LEU A 24 28.95 -25.57 -21.78
C LEU A 24 27.78 -24.67 -21.37
N GLN A 25 26.92 -25.10 -20.44
CA GLN A 25 25.76 -24.32 -20.02
C GLN A 25 26.12 -23.14 -19.11
N SER A 26 27.10 -23.27 -18.21
CA SER A 26 27.44 -22.18 -17.29
C SER A 26 27.93 -20.89 -17.97
N PRO A 27 28.91 -20.90 -18.92
CA PRO A 27 29.37 -19.66 -19.53
C PRO A 27 28.32 -19.01 -20.44
N LEU A 28 27.42 -19.80 -21.03
CA LEU A 28 26.32 -19.28 -21.85
C LEU A 28 25.25 -18.62 -20.99
N GLN A 29 24.88 -19.23 -19.86
CA GLN A 29 23.94 -18.62 -18.91
C GLN A 29 24.49 -17.32 -18.33
N ASP A 30 25.79 -17.27 -18.02
CA ASP A 30 26.43 -16.06 -17.50
C ASP A 30 26.44 -14.93 -18.53
N ARG A 31 26.73 -15.25 -19.81
CA ARG A 31 26.65 -14.27 -20.91
C ARG A 31 25.23 -13.76 -21.12
N LEU A 32 24.24 -14.65 -21.13
CA LEU A 32 22.84 -14.27 -21.29
C LEU A 32 22.35 -13.39 -20.13
N ARG A 33 22.75 -13.72 -18.88
CA ARG A 33 22.45 -12.87 -17.72
C ARG A 33 23.12 -11.51 -17.83
N ALA A 34 24.40 -11.45 -18.18
CA ALA A 34 25.13 -10.19 -18.34
C ALA A 34 24.52 -9.31 -19.44
N GLU A 35 24.17 -9.91 -20.58
CA GLU A 35 23.52 -9.19 -21.69
C GLU A 35 22.12 -8.71 -21.31
N ALA A 36 21.32 -9.53 -20.62
CA ALA A 36 20.00 -9.13 -20.12
C ALA A 36 20.12 -7.94 -19.16
N HIS A 37 21.07 -7.98 -18.21
CA HIS A 37 21.31 -6.86 -17.30
C HIS A 37 21.75 -5.59 -18.03
N ALA A 38 22.64 -5.70 -19.02
CA ALA A 38 23.07 -4.56 -19.82
C ALA A 38 21.89 -3.91 -20.58
N ARG A 39 21.05 -4.73 -21.24
CA ARG A 39 19.85 -4.26 -21.95
C ARG A 39 18.83 -3.62 -21.00
N ILE A 40 18.63 -4.18 -19.80
CA ILE A 40 17.73 -3.60 -18.80
C ILE A 40 18.27 -2.24 -18.33
N GLN A 41 19.56 -2.14 -18.03
CA GLN A 41 20.16 -0.88 -17.62
C GLN A 41 20.09 0.19 -18.71
N GLU A 42 20.31 -0.18 -19.96
CA GLU A 42 20.17 0.73 -21.09
C GLU A 42 18.74 1.25 -21.24
N ARG A 43 17.74 0.36 -21.15
CA ARG A 43 16.32 0.75 -21.14
C ARG A 43 15.96 1.66 -19.98
N LEU A 44 16.48 1.38 -18.78
CA LEU A 44 16.24 2.23 -17.60
C LEU A 44 16.89 3.61 -17.75
N ARG A 45 18.11 3.68 -18.31
CA ARG A 45 18.77 4.96 -18.59
C ARG A 45 18.00 5.77 -19.62
N PHE A 46 17.58 5.14 -20.71
CA PHE A 46 16.78 5.78 -21.74
C PHE A 46 15.43 6.26 -21.18
N ALA A 47 14.72 5.41 -20.43
CA ALA A 47 13.47 5.79 -19.77
C ALA A 47 13.68 6.94 -18.77
N GLY A 48 14.78 6.94 -18.02
CA GLY A 48 15.14 8.05 -17.14
C GLY A 48 15.34 9.35 -17.92
N GLN A 49 16.09 9.31 -19.02
CA GLN A 49 16.33 10.47 -19.87
C GLN A 49 15.04 11.01 -20.50
N THR A 50 14.16 10.14 -21.01
CA THR A 50 12.87 10.56 -21.58
C THR A 50 11.95 11.15 -20.54
N LEU A 51 11.91 10.58 -19.32
CA LEU A 51 11.15 11.14 -18.20
C LEU A 51 11.71 12.51 -17.79
N HIS A 52 13.03 12.67 -17.73
CA HIS A 52 13.64 13.96 -17.42
C HIS A 52 13.33 15.01 -18.49
N ALA A 53 13.43 14.66 -19.78
CA ALA A 53 13.09 15.55 -20.88
C ALA A 53 11.60 15.94 -20.88
N ALA A 54 10.71 14.98 -20.60
CA ALA A 54 9.27 15.23 -20.46
C ALA A 54 8.94 16.12 -19.26
N ASN A 55 9.64 15.94 -18.14
CA ASN A 55 9.47 16.80 -16.97
C ASN A 55 9.95 18.23 -17.24
N GLN A 56 11.09 18.38 -17.92
CA GLN A 56 11.61 19.70 -18.31
C GLN A 56 10.67 20.40 -19.30
N SER A 57 10.15 19.69 -20.30
CA SER A 57 9.19 20.28 -21.25
C SER A 57 7.89 20.66 -20.55
N TRP A 58 7.39 19.82 -19.63
CA TRP A 58 6.20 20.16 -18.84
C TRP A 58 6.39 21.42 -18.01
N GLN A 59 7.55 21.58 -17.36
CA GLN A 59 7.89 22.81 -16.62
C GLN A 59 7.90 24.06 -17.51
N GLN A 60 8.25 23.91 -18.79
CA GLN A 60 8.25 25.01 -19.77
C GLN A 60 6.86 25.32 -20.34
N THR A 61 5.89 24.40 -20.23
CA THR A 61 4.51 24.66 -20.70
C THR A 61 3.76 25.61 -19.75
N ARG A 62 2.84 26.44 -20.29
CA ARG A 62 1.96 27.33 -19.51
C ARG A 62 1.31 26.69 -18.28
N PRO A 63 0.73 25.47 -18.34
CA PRO A 63 0.19 24.81 -17.15
C PRO A 63 1.27 24.46 -16.10
N GLY A 64 2.46 24.04 -16.52
CA GLY A 64 3.59 23.84 -15.61
C GLY A 64 4.02 25.13 -14.91
N MET A 65 4.07 26.24 -15.66
CA MET A 65 4.34 27.56 -15.10
C MET A 65 3.30 28.02 -14.09
N LEU A 66 2.01 27.73 -14.29
CA LEU A 66 0.95 28.07 -13.32
C LEU A 66 1.08 27.28 -12.02
N VAL A 67 1.44 25.99 -12.11
CA VAL A 67 1.70 25.17 -10.91
C VAL A 67 2.94 25.67 -10.18
N GLN A 68 3.97 26.11 -10.91
CA GLN A 68 5.19 26.64 -10.34
C GLN A 68 4.97 28.02 -9.70
N GLN A 69 4.25 28.90 -10.39
CA GLN A 69 3.80 30.19 -9.86
C GLN A 69 2.91 30.02 -8.62
N TYR A 70 2.02 29.01 -8.61
CA TYR A 70 1.26 28.68 -7.40
C TYR A 70 2.17 28.21 -6.27
N ARG A 71 3.12 27.29 -6.56
CA ARG A 71 4.07 26.75 -5.58
C ARG A 71 4.96 27.84 -4.96
N ASP A 72 5.34 28.83 -5.74
CA ASP A 72 6.20 29.94 -5.33
C ASP A 72 5.39 31.16 -4.83
N SER A 73 4.05 31.07 -4.80
CA SER A 73 3.20 32.15 -4.32
C SER A 73 3.14 32.20 -2.78
N GLU A 74 3.05 33.40 -2.23
CA GLU A 74 2.77 33.61 -0.79
C GLU A 74 1.48 32.92 -0.33
N PHE A 75 0.55 32.67 -1.24
CA PHE A 75 -0.68 31.95 -0.92
C PHE A 75 -0.36 30.49 -0.55
N HIS A 76 0.50 29.83 -1.32
CA HIS A 76 0.97 28.47 -1.03
C HIS A 76 1.72 28.39 0.29
N ASP A 77 2.58 29.38 0.57
CA ASP A 77 3.28 29.45 1.85
C ASP A 77 2.33 29.69 3.01
N ARG A 78 1.34 30.59 2.86
CA ARG A 78 0.29 30.79 3.87
C ARG A 78 -0.57 29.55 4.08
N THR A 79 -0.93 28.82 3.02
CA THR A 79 -1.70 27.57 3.17
C THR A 79 -0.86 26.48 3.80
N LYS A 80 0.39 26.28 3.37
CA LYS A 80 1.32 25.34 4.02
C LYS A 80 1.54 25.70 5.47
N HIS A 81 1.70 26.98 5.79
CA HIS A 81 1.91 27.44 7.14
C HIS A 81 0.65 27.24 7.99
N ALA A 82 -0.53 27.62 7.49
CA ALA A 82 -1.80 27.39 8.15
C ALA A 82 -2.06 25.88 8.39
N VAL A 83 -1.77 25.03 7.40
CA VAL A 83 -1.86 23.57 7.52
C VAL A 83 -0.82 23.05 8.52
N ARG A 84 0.44 23.52 8.48
CA ARG A 84 1.48 23.15 9.45
C ARG A 84 1.07 23.51 10.88
N VAL A 85 0.55 24.71 11.10
CA VAL A 85 0.12 25.21 12.41
C VAL A 85 -1.13 24.46 12.89
N ARG A 86 -2.09 24.19 12.00
CA ARG A 86 -3.35 23.51 12.34
C ARG A 86 -3.17 22.00 12.54
N PHE A 87 -2.35 21.35 11.72
CA PHE A 87 -2.15 19.90 11.71
C PHE A 87 -0.90 19.42 12.45
N ARG A 88 -0.05 20.32 12.96
CA ARG A 88 1.21 20.01 13.67
C ARG A 88 2.00 18.90 12.96
N LEU A 89 2.50 19.22 11.77
CA LEU A 89 3.42 18.34 11.05
C LEU A 89 4.69 18.13 11.89
N PRO A 90 5.25 16.92 11.92
CA PRO A 90 6.43 16.62 12.75
C PRO A 90 7.58 17.56 12.36
N LEU A 91 8.14 18.25 13.37
CA LEU A 91 9.39 19.00 13.22
C LEU A 91 10.56 18.04 13.38
N ASP A 92 11.72 18.39 12.82
CA ASP A 92 12.93 17.56 12.84
C ASP A 92 13.43 17.21 14.27
N GLY A 93 12.93 17.91 15.29
CA GLY A 93 13.22 17.65 16.71
C GLY A 93 12.10 16.97 17.51
N ASP A 94 10.96 16.64 16.91
CA ASP A 94 9.90 15.92 17.63
C ASP A 94 10.31 14.45 17.83
N PRO A 95 10.14 13.88 19.05
CA PRO A 95 10.47 12.49 19.31
C PRO A 95 9.64 11.56 18.43
N ALA A 96 10.31 10.61 17.79
CA ALA A 96 9.64 9.64 16.93
C ALA A 96 8.49 8.93 17.69
N PRO A 97 7.30 8.78 17.09
CA PRO A 97 6.19 8.11 17.74
C PRO A 97 6.55 6.66 18.07
N ASP A 98 6.23 6.24 19.29
CA ASP A 98 6.49 4.87 19.78
C ASP A 98 5.89 3.83 18.83
N SER A 99 6.76 3.01 18.24
CA SER A 99 6.39 1.98 17.25
C SER A 99 5.41 0.98 17.82
N ARG A 100 5.46 0.69 19.13
CA ARG A 100 4.51 -0.22 19.79
C ARG A 100 3.11 0.37 19.82
N ARG A 101 3.00 1.67 20.10
CA ARG A 101 1.72 2.39 20.09
C ARG A 101 1.12 2.45 18.69
N LEU A 102 1.94 2.66 17.66
CA LEU A 102 1.51 2.60 16.26
C LEU A 102 0.95 1.22 15.91
N ALA A 103 1.67 0.16 16.28
CA ALA A 103 1.25 -1.22 16.01
C ALA A 103 -0.07 -1.57 16.73
N LEU A 104 -0.24 -1.15 17.99
CA LEU A 104 -1.48 -1.38 18.74
C LEU A 104 -2.68 -0.63 18.14
N VAL A 105 -2.50 0.64 17.78
CA VAL A 105 -3.57 1.44 17.14
C VAL A 105 -3.93 0.85 15.78
N ALA A 106 -2.94 0.47 14.97
CA ALA A 106 -3.16 -0.17 13.68
C ALA A 106 -3.86 -1.53 13.83
N GLY A 107 -3.43 -2.35 14.78
CA GLY A 107 -4.06 -3.63 15.09
C GLY A 107 -5.53 -3.47 15.50
N TRP A 108 -5.82 -2.52 16.39
CA TRP A 108 -7.20 -2.27 16.83
C TRP A 108 -8.08 -1.69 15.73
N ALA A 109 -7.54 -0.78 14.90
CA ALA A 109 -8.24 -0.29 13.72
C ALA A 109 -8.54 -1.42 12.73
N GLY A 110 -7.60 -2.37 12.56
CA GLY A 110 -7.81 -3.56 11.74
C GLY A 110 -8.96 -4.44 12.26
N VAL A 111 -9.01 -4.68 13.57
CA VAL A 111 -10.10 -5.43 14.21
C VAL A 111 -11.45 -4.73 14.01
N LEU A 112 -11.52 -3.41 14.22
CA LEU A 112 -12.74 -2.63 13.98
C LEU A 112 -13.16 -2.67 12.51
N GLY A 113 -12.22 -2.55 11.58
CA GLY A 113 -12.49 -2.65 10.15
C GLY A 113 -13.06 -4.02 9.77
N MET A 114 -12.46 -5.10 10.28
CA MET A 114 -12.92 -6.47 10.03
C MET A 114 -14.33 -6.71 10.58
N ALA A 115 -14.60 -6.25 11.80
CA ALA A 115 -15.94 -6.33 12.40
C ALA A 115 -16.96 -5.50 11.62
N GLY A 116 -16.58 -4.30 11.15
CA GLY A 116 -17.42 -3.48 10.28
C GLY A 116 -17.79 -4.17 8.98
N VAL A 117 -16.85 -4.89 8.34
CA VAL A 117 -17.13 -5.68 7.13
C VAL A 117 -18.13 -6.81 7.42
N MET A 118 -17.99 -7.50 8.55
CA MET A 118 -18.93 -8.57 8.94
C MET A 118 -20.36 -8.04 9.12
N VAL A 119 -20.53 -6.81 9.58
CA VAL A 119 -21.84 -6.14 9.69
C VAL A 119 -22.33 -5.61 8.33
N ALA A 120 -21.44 -5.09 7.49
CA ALA A 120 -21.79 -4.52 6.19
C ALA A 120 -22.29 -5.56 5.18
N LEU A 121 -21.80 -6.81 5.26
CA LEU A 121 -22.20 -7.89 4.35
C LEU A 121 -23.71 -8.20 4.42
N PRO A 122 -24.32 -8.45 5.60
CA PRO A 122 -25.77 -8.59 5.72
C PRO A 122 -26.55 -7.37 5.22
N VAL A 123 -26.08 -6.15 5.53
CA VAL A 123 -26.71 -4.90 5.09
C VAL A 123 -26.74 -4.81 3.56
N LEU A 124 -25.65 -5.20 2.90
CA LEU A 124 -25.54 -5.21 1.45
C LEU A 124 -26.49 -6.22 0.82
N VAL A 125 -26.64 -7.40 1.43
CA VAL A 125 -27.60 -8.42 0.95
C VAL A 125 -29.04 -7.91 1.04
N ASP A 126 -29.37 -7.19 2.12
CA ASP A 126 -30.72 -6.64 2.31
C ASP A 126 -31.04 -5.46 1.40
N LEU A 127 -30.05 -4.82 0.79
CA LEU A 127 -30.28 -3.79 -0.23
C LEU A 127 -31.08 -4.34 -1.43
N PHE A 128 -30.97 -5.65 -1.71
CA PHE A 128 -31.70 -6.31 -2.78
C PHE A 128 -33.09 -6.79 -2.35
N ARG A 129 -33.46 -6.65 -1.07
CA ARG A 129 -34.78 -7.02 -0.56
C ARG A 129 -35.72 -5.81 -0.55
N PRO A 130 -36.90 -5.90 -1.19
CA PRO A 130 -37.90 -4.84 -1.09
C PRO A 130 -38.48 -4.80 0.33
N GLY A 131 -38.30 -3.69 1.07
CA GLY A 131 -38.98 -3.51 2.36
C GLY A 131 -38.38 -2.49 3.35
N LEU A 132 -37.08 -2.18 3.29
CA LEU A 132 -36.41 -1.41 4.37
C LEU A 132 -35.69 -0.14 3.86
N SER A 133 -36.46 0.86 3.44
CA SER A 133 -35.93 2.11 2.86
C SER A 133 -35.20 3.03 3.84
N TRP A 134 -35.55 3.00 5.14
CA TRP A 134 -34.96 3.86 6.16
C TRP A 134 -33.68 3.29 6.79
N TYR A 135 -33.51 1.97 6.76
CA TYR A 135 -32.38 1.28 7.39
C TYR A 135 -31.06 1.56 6.67
N PHE A 136 -31.09 1.53 5.33
CA PHE A 136 -29.91 1.78 4.50
C PHE A 136 -29.23 3.14 4.75
N PRO A 137 -29.92 4.31 4.69
CA PRO A 137 -29.27 5.60 4.92
C PRO A 137 -28.75 5.74 6.37
N VAL A 138 -29.45 5.19 7.36
CA VAL A 138 -28.98 5.19 8.76
C VAL A 138 -27.67 4.41 8.89
N MET A 139 -27.62 3.22 8.29
CA MET A 139 -26.44 2.36 8.35
C MET A 139 -25.25 2.96 7.59
N LEU A 140 -25.53 3.65 6.46
CA LEU A 140 -24.53 4.41 5.72
C LEU A 140 -23.92 5.53 6.57
N LEU A 141 -24.75 6.29 7.31
CA LEU A 141 -24.27 7.36 8.19
C LEU A 141 -23.42 6.82 9.33
N ILE A 142 -23.83 5.73 9.97
CA ILE A 142 -23.06 5.08 11.03
C ILE A 142 -21.71 4.59 10.49
N GLY A 143 -21.70 3.97 9.30
CA GLY A 143 -20.48 3.57 8.61
C GLY A 143 -19.56 4.75 8.32
N LEU A 144 -20.10 5.85 7.80
CA LEU A 144 -19.33 7.06 7.51
C LEU A 144 -18.71 7.68 8.77
N VAL A 145 -19.47 7.71 9.87
CA VAL A 145 -18.97 8.16 11.18
C VAL A 145 -17.85 7.25 11.68
N GLY A 146 -17.99 5.93 11.55
CA GLY A 146 -16.94 4.97 11.93
C GLY A 146 -15.65 5.13 11.11
N VAL A 147 -15.77 5.30 9.79
CA VAL A 147 -14.63 5.58 8.90
C VAL A 147 -13.97 6.91 9.25
N GLY A 148 -14.78 7.97 9.45
CA GLY A 148 -14.31 9.28 9.85
C GLY A 148 -13.57 9.27 11.20
N ALA A 149 -14.08 8.52 12.18
CA ALA A 149 -13.44 8.35 13.48
C ALA A 149 -12.10 7.61 13.37
N THR A 150 -12.04 6.56 12.54
CA THR A 150 -10.81 5.78 12.31
C THR A 150 -9.77 6.63 11.60
N ALA A 151 -10.15 7.35 10.54
CA ALA A 151 -9.27 8.29 9.83
C ALA A 151 -8.79 9.42 10.76
N GLY A 152 -9.68 9.96 11.60
CA GLY A 152 -9.35 10.96 12.62
C GLY A 152 -8.38 10.45 13.68
N ALA A 153 -8.47 9.17 14.06
CA ALA A 153 -7.54 8.54 15.00
C ALA A 153 -6.11 8.48 14.41
N PHE A 154 -5.97 8.11 13.13
CA PHE A 154 -4.68 8.13 12.43
C PHE A 154 -4.16 9.55 12.19
N ALA A 155 -5.03 10.50 11.84
CA ALA A 155 -4.63 11.90 11.72
C ALA A 155 -4.13 12.48 13.06
N SER A 156 -4.63 11.97 14.18
CA SER A 156 -4.29 12.43 15.52
C SER A 156 -3.15 11.67 16.19
N ILE A 157 -2.37 10.89 15.45
CA ILE A 157 -1.36 9.98 16.01
C ILE A 157 -0.28 10.69 16.82
N HIS A 158 0.02 11.95 16.46
CA HIS A 158 0.93 12.86 17.15
C HIS A 158 0.37 13.40 18.49
N ARG A 159 -0.93 13.27 18.75
CA ARG A 159 -1.54 13.62 20.04
C ARG A 159 -1.62 12.39 20.95
N ARG A 160 -1.18 12.55 22.21
CA ARG A 160 -1.02 11.43 23.16
C ARG A 160 -2.35 10.73 23.53
N ARG A 161 -3.48 11.47 23.57
CA ARG A 161 -4.80 10.95 23.99
C ARG A 161 -5.84 10.85 22.87
N ALA A 162 -5.69 11.60 21.79
CA ALA A 162 -6.68 11.66 20.72
C ALA A 162 -6.97 10.34 19.97
N PRO A 163 -5.99 9.46 19.66
CA PRO A 163 -6.30 8.21 18.96
C PRO A 163 -7.19 7.28 19.78
N TRP A 164 -7.06 7.29 21.11
CA TRP A 164 -7.92 6.51 22.00
C TRP A 164 -9.38 6.99 21.97
N ILE A 165 -9.62 8.29 21.88
CA ILE A 165 -10.98 8.84 21.77
C ILE A 165 -11.62 8.40 20.44
N GLY A 166 -10.87 8.47 19.33
CA GLY A 166 -11.34 7.99 18.03
C GLY A 166 -11.69 6.49 18.04
N LEU A 167 -10.87 5.70 18.74
CA LEU A 167 -11.11 4.27 18.95
C LEU A 167 -12.39 3.99 19.76
N TRP A 168 -12.64 4.74 20.83
CA TRP A 168 -13.87 4.63 21.61
C TRP A 168 -15.10 5.01 20.79
N ILE A 169 -15.03 6.10 20.01
CA ILE A 169 -16.13 6.52 19.12
C ILE A 169 -16.40 5.45 18.05
N GLY A 170 -15.35 4.92 17.42
CA GLY A 170 -15.47 3.86 16.42
C GLY A 170 -16.08 2.58 17.01
N THR A 171 -15.67 2.21 18.23
CA THR A 171 -16.22 1.04 18.94
C THR A 171 -17.70 1.25 19.28
N ALA A 172 -18.09 2.43 19.75
CA ALA A 172 -19.47 2.76 20.05
C ALA A 172 -20.35 2.76 18.79
N ALA A 173 -19.86 3.33 17.68
CA ALA A 173 -20.54 3.30 16.39
C ALA A 173 -20.73 1.87 15.88
N LEU A 174 -19.71 1.02 16.00
CA LEU A 174 -19.80 -0.39 15.65
C LEU A 174 -20.79 -1.14 16.54
N ALA A 175 -20.79 -0.92 17.86
CA ALA A 175 -21.75 -1.53 18.76
C ALA A 175 -23.19 -1.16 18.40
N LEU A 176 -23.44 0.12 18.08
CA LEU A 176 -24.74 0.58 17.62
C LEU A 176 -25.16 -0.11 16.31
N ALA A 177 -24.23 -0.23 15.36
CA ALA A 177 -24.47 -0.94 14.10
C ALA A 177 -24.85 -2.41 14.34
N VAL A 178 -24.15 -3.11 15.23
CA VAL A 178 -24.46 -4.50 15.59
C VAL A 178 -25.85 -4.61 16.21
N VAL A 179 -26.19 -3.75 17.18
CA VAL A 179 -27.52 -3.75 17.82
C VAL A 179 -28.61 -3.53 16.79
N LEU A 180 -28.49 -2.49 15.94
CA LEU A 180 -29.47 -2.20 14.89
C LEU A 180 -29.62 -3.36 13.89
N THR A 181 -28.52 -4.04 13.59
CA THR A 181 -28.53 -5.21 12.70
C THR A 181 -29.19 -6.43 13.35
N ALA A 182 -29.10 -6.56 14.66
CA ALA A 182 -29.72 -7.65 15.42
C ALA A 182 -31.22 -7.41 15.71
N THR A 183 -31.66 -6.16 15.78
CA THR A 183 -33.05 -5.79 16.13
C THR A 183 -33.98 -5.59 14.92
N ARG A 184 -33.49 -5.76 13.70
CA ARG A 184 -34.25 -5.52 12.46
C ARG A 184 -35.00 -6.75 11.96
#